data_AF-A0A0M3IA51-F1
#
_entry.id   AF-A0A0M3IA51-F1
#
_cell.length_a   1.000
_cell.length_b   1.000
_cell.length_c   1.000
_cell.angle_alpha   90.00
_cell.angle_beta   90.00
_cell.angle_gamma   90.00
#
_symmetry.space_group_name_H-M   'P 1'
#
loop_
_entity.id
_entity.type
_entity.pdbx_description
1 polymer ?
#
loop_
_entity_poly.entity_id
_entity_poly.type
_entity_poly.pdbx_seq_one_letter_code
_entity_poly.pdbx_strand_id
1 'polypeptide(L)'
;MLDYAGKLQSETGAMQFPVQGSDIFQKLCRIYLEFKECTRDVNCASLSVDAVDASYGYMCGAGYKLFEKHAMCFAEVEAQKDYVKCKVAASQAISDAQKLKGHDNNQQYFKVNLFILE
;
A
#
# COMPACT_ATOMS: atom_id res chain seq x y z
N MET A 1 3.57 -0.86 -0.07
CA MET A 1 2.53 -0.78 -1.13
C MET A 1 3.10 -0.16 -2.41
N LEU A 2 3.82 0.97 -2.35
CA LEU A 2 4.48 1.59 -3.51
C LEU A 2 5.56 0.72 -4.18
N ASP A 3 6.37 0.01 -3.39
CA ASP A 3 7.44 -0.86 -3.92
C ASP A 3 6.91 -2.08 -4.71
N TYR A 4 5.70 -2.56 -4.36
CA TYR A 4 5.08 -3.70 -5.04
C TYR A 4 4.58 -3.34 -6.44
N ALA A 5 4.00 -2.15 -6.61
CA ALA A 5 3.58 -1.64 -7.91
C ALA A 5 4.78 -1.43 -8.86
N GLY A 6 5.93 -1.01 -8.31
CA GLY A 6 7.19 -0.87 -9.07
C GLY A 6 7.76 -2.20 -9.56
N LYS A 7 7.77 -3.24 -8.71
CA LYS A 7 8.19 -4.60 -9.11
C LYS A 7 7.30 -5.20 -10.19
N LEU A 8 5.98 -5.06 -10.07
CA LEU A 8 5.04 -5.56 -11.08
C LEU A 8 5.24 -4.87 -12.45
N GLN A 9 5.50 -3.56 -12.47
CA GLN A 9 5.81 -2.84 -13.71
C GLN A 9 7.09 -3.35 -14.40
N SER A 10 8.10 -3.76 -13.63
CA SER A 10 9.36 -4.27 -14.17
C SER A 10 9.26 -5.68 -14.76
N GLU A 11 8.32 -6.50 -14.28
CA GLU A 11 8.15 -7.89 -14.71
C GLU A 11 7.25 -8.03 -15.94
N THR A 12 6.22 -7.19 -16.10
CA THR A 12 5.20 -7.39 -17.14
C THR A 12 5.33 -6.51 -18.38
N GLY A 13 6.33 -5.62 -18.44
CA GLY A 13 6.66 -4.89 -19.68
C GLY A 13 5.48 -4.10 -20.25
N ALA A 14 4.98 -3.14 -19.47
CA ALA A 14 3.98 -2.12 -19.85
C ALA A 14 2.51 -2.57 -20.06
N MET A 15 1.64 -1.87 -19.31
CA MET A 15 0.28 -1.47 -19.70
C MET A 15 -0.76 -2.58 -19.98
N GLN A 16 -0.93 -3.51 -19.03
CA GLN A 16 -2.24 -4.14 -18.79
C GLN A 16 -2.73 -3.91 -17.35
N PHE A 17 -2.54 -2.68 -16.87
CA PHE A 17 -2.89 -2.28 -15.51
C PHE A 17 -4.36 -2.54 -15.11
N PRO A 18 -5.37 -2.36 -15.99
CA PRO A 18 -6.76 -2.60 -15.59
C PRO A 18 -7.07 -4.09 -15.36
N VAL A 19 -6.64 -4.95 -16.29
CA VAL A 19 -6.98 -6.39 -16.27
C VAL A 19 -6.10 -7.13 -15.27
N GLN A 20 -4.78 -6.95 -15.35
CA GLN A 20 -3.85 -7.57 -14.38
C GLN A 20 -4.03 -6.97 -12.98
N GLY A 21 -4.35 -5.68 -12.89
CA GLY A 21 -4.63 -5.02 -11.61
C GLY A 21 -5.85 -5.61 -10.93
N SER A 22 -6.96 -5.82 -11.66
CA SER A 22 -8.19 -6.39 -11.11
C SER A 22 -7.97 -7.79 -10.50
N ASP A 23 -7.29 -8.69 -11.22
CA ASP A 23 -7.00 -10.06 -10.73
C ASP A 23 -6.14 -10.04 -9.47
N ILE A 24 -5.14 -9.14 -9.44
CA ILE A 24 -4.27 -8.96 -8.27
C ILE A 24 -5.08 -8.40 -7.09
N PHE A 25 -5.94 -7.40 -7.31
CA PHE A 25 -6.81 -6.87 -6.27
C PHE A 25 -7.70 -7.96 -5.69
N GLN A 26 -8.35 -8.78 -6.52
CA GLN A 26 -9.18 -9.89 -6.03
C GLN A 26 -8.38 -10.89 -5.19
N LYS A 27 -7.17 -11.25 -5.61
CA LYS A 27 -6.29 -12.14 -4.85
C LYS A 27 -5.88 -11.52 -3.51
N LEU A 28 -5.52 -10.23 -3.49
CA LEU A 28 -5.20 -9.51 -2.25
C LEU A 28 -6.40 -9.45 -1.31
N CYS A 29 -7.61 -9.25 -1.84
CA CYS A 29 -8.83 -9.23 -1.05
C CYS A 29 -9.17 -10.58 -0.45
N ARG A 30 -8.92 -11.68 -1.16
CA ARG A 30 -9.03 -13.02 -0.58
C ARG A 30 -8.08 -13.21 0.60
N ILE A 31 -6.80 -12.83 0.43
CA ILE A 31 -5.79 -12.92 1.50
C ILE A 31 -6.19 -12.07 2.71
N TYR A 32 -6.72 -10.86 2.49
CA TYR A 32 -7.21 -10.00 3.57
C TYR A 32 -8.39 -10.63 4.32
N LEU A 33 -9.33 -11.27 3.62
CA LEU A 33 -10.43 -12.00 4.27
C LEU A 33 -9.92 -13.18 5.12
N GLU A 34 -8.96 -13.94 4.60
CA GLU A 34 -8.29 -15.01 5.34
C GLU A 34 -7.57 -14.47 6.59
N PHE A 35 -6.89 -13.32 6.48
CA PHE A 35 -6.26 -12.64 7.60
C PHE A 35 -7.29 -12.22 8.67
N LYS A 36 -8.43 -11.65 8.27
CA LYS A 36 -9.48 -11.25 9.22
C LYS A 36 -10.04 -12.43 9.99
N GLU A 37 -10.24 -13.57 9.33
CA GLU A 37 -10.69 -14.78 10.01
C GLU A 37 -9.62 -15.32 10.97
N CYS A 38 -8.36 -15.36 10.53
CA CYS A 38 -7.22 -15.80 11.34
C CYS A 38 -7.01 -14.93 12.60
N THR A 39 -7.33 -13.65 12.52
CA THR A 39 -7.15 -12.68 13.61
C THR A 39 -8.43 -12.35 14.38
N ARG A 40 -9.54 -13.04 14.11
CA ARG A 40 -10.86 -12.74 14.72
C ARG A 40 -10.83 -12.75 16.25
N ASP A 41 -10.04 -13.64 16.84
CA ASP A 41 -9.98 -13.82 18.29
C ASP A 41 -8.88 -12.95 18.95
N VAL A 42 -8.21 -12.10 18.16
CA VAL A 42 -7.25 -11.11 18.68
C VAL A 42 -8.02 -9.98 19.33
N ASN A 43 -8.15 -10.03 20.66
CA ASN A 43 -8.89 -9.05 21.45
C ASN A 43 -8.06 -7.83 21.87
N CYS A 44 -6.76 -7.80 21.53
CA CYS A 44 -5.89 -6.66 21.84
C CYS A 44 -6.05 -5.59 20.76
N ALA A 45 -6.31 -4.35 21.18
CA ALA A 45 -6.24 -3.20 20.29
C ALA A 45 -4.81 -3.08 19.73
N SER A 46 -4.66 -3.38 18.45
CA SER A 46 -3.35 -3.54 17.81
C SER A 46 -3.29 -2.67 16.57
N LEU A 47 -2.37 -1.69 16.60
CA LEU A 47 -2.10 -0.83 15.45
C LEU A 47 -1.72 -1.64 14.20
N SER A 48 -1.13 -2.83 14.36
CA SER A 48 -0.81 -3.71 13.24
C SER A 48 -2.06 -4.30 12.59
N VAL A 49 -3.07 -4.69 13.38
CA VAL A 49 -4.36 -5.17 12.85
C VAL A 49 -5.10 -4.00 12.20
N ASP A 50 -5.16 -2.86 12.89
CA ASP A 50 -5.83 -1.65 12.39
C ASP A 50 -5.19 -1.13 11.08
N ALA A 51 -3.85 -1.19 10.97
CA ALA A 51 -3.15 -0.75 9.75
C ALA A 51 -3.46 -1.65 8.54
N VAL A 52 -3.58 -2.97 8.76
CA VAL A 52 -4.00 -3.91 7.71
C VAL A 52 -5.45 -3.66 7.32
N ASP A 53 -6.35 -3.46 8.30
CA ASP A 53 -7.76 -3.20 8.04
C ASP A 53 -8.00 -1.87 7.33
N ALA A 54 -7.31 -0.79 7.75
CA ALA A 54 -7.39 0.51 7.09
C ALA A 54 -6.88 0.46 5.63
N SER A 55 -5.81 -0.31 5.38
CA SER A 55 -5.22 -0.43 4.05
C SER A 55 -6.08 -1.31 3.14
N TYR A 56 -6.31 -2.56 3.54
CA TYR A 56 -6.95 -3.56 2.69
C TYR A 56 -8.47 -3.55 2.79
N GLY A 57 -9.05 -3.14 3.91
CA GLY A 57 -10.49 -2.95 4.04
C GLY A 57 -11.02 -1.85 3.11
N TYR A 58 -10.30 -0.73 2.99
CA TYR A 58 -10.61 0.27 1.97
C TYR A 58 -10.41 -0.30 0.56
N MET A 59 -9.23 -0.87 0.28
CA MET A 59 -8.87 -1.41 -1.03
C MET A 59 -9.89 -2.43 -1.54
N CYS A 60 -10.39 -3.31 -0.67
CA CYS A 60 -11.31 -4.39 -1.01
C CYS A 60 -12.79 -4.02 -0.89
N GLY A 61 -13.09 -2.83 -0.35
CA GLY A 61 -14.43 -2.28 -0.25
C GLY A 61 -14.65 -1.14 -1.23
N ALA A 62 -14.72 0.08 -0.72
CA ALA A 62 -14.98 1.27 -1.51
C ALA A 62 -13.88 1.54 -2.57
N GLY A 63 -12.62 1.24 -2.24
CA GLY A 63 -11.48 1.41 -3.12
C GLY A 63 -11.58 0.58 -4.40
N TYR A 64 -12.00 -0.68 -4.31
CA TYR A 64 -12.15 -1.56 -5.47
C TYR A 64 -13.18 -1.02 -6.46
N LYS A 65 -14.35 -0.59 -5.97
CA LYS A 65 -15.40 0.00 -6.81
C LYS A 65 -14.94 1.28 -7.51
N LEU A 66 -14.16 2.12 -6.80
CA LEU A 66 -13.58 3.32 -7.39
C LEU A 66 -12.52 2.98 -8.44
N PHE A 67 -11.70 1.95 -8.18
CA PHE A 67 -10.72 1.47 -9.14
C PHE A 67 -11.40 0.99 -10.44
N GLU A 68 -12.42 0.15 -10.36
CA GLU A 68 -13.17 -0.32 -11.54
C GLU A 68 -13.78 0.85 -12.31
N LYS A 69 -14.40 1.81 -11.60
CA LYS A 69 -15.03 2.99 -12.22
C LYS A 69 -14.01 3.92 -12.90
N HIS A 70 -12.82 4.05 -12.33
CA HIS A 70 -11.82 5.04 -12.75
C HIS A 70 -10.57 4.42 -13.41
N ALA A 71 -10.61 3.13 -13.77
CA ALA A 71 -9.45 2.39 -14.27
C ALA A 71 -8.76 3.05 -15.47
N MET A 72 -9.52 3.65 -16.39
CA MET A 72 -8.94 4.38 -17.53
C MET A 72 -8.20 5.65 -17.08
N CYS A 73 -8.81 6.45 -16.20
CA CYS A 73 -8.19 7.67 -15.67
C CYS A 73 -6.94 7.34 -14.84
N PHE A 74 -6.97 6.22 -14.09
CA PHE A 74 -5.79 5.71 -13.41
C PHE A 74 -4.65 5.41 -14.39
N ALA A 75 -4.93 4.70 -15.50
CA ALA A 75 -3.92 4.42 -16.52
C ALA A 75 -3.37 5.69 -17.18
N GLU A 76 -4.23 6.69 -17.43
CA GLU A 76 -3.81 7.99 -17.97
C GLU A 76 -2.87 8.73 -17.03
N VAL A 77 -3.21 8.82 -15.74
CA VAL A 77 -2.37 9.49 -14.73
C VAL A 77 -1.04 8.76 -14.55
N GLU A 78 -1.05 7.43 -14.52
CA GLU A 78 0.16 6.61 -14.42
C GLU A 78 1.08 6.72 -15.66
N ALA A 79 0.58 7.22 -16.79
CA ALA A 79 1.38 7.53 -17.97
C ALA A 79 1.95 8.97 -17.96
N GLN A 80 1.50 9.85 -17.06
CA GLN A 80 2.00 11.22 -16.96
C GLN A 80 3.39 11.28 -16.33
N LYS A 81 4.36 11.84 -17.07
CA LYS A 81 5.77 11.89 -16.67
C LYS A 81 5.99 12.58 -15.32
N ASP A 82 5.31 13.68 -15.06
CA ASP A 82 5.47 14.45 -13.82
C ASP A 82 4.92 13.70 -12.62
N TYR A 83 3.76 13.04 -12.78
CA TYR A 83 3.21 12.18 -11.74
C TYR A 83 4.15 11.00 -11.44
N VAL A 84 4.66 10.32 -12.48
CA VAL A 84 5.62 9.21 -12.30
C VAL A 84 6.88 9.69 -11.58
N LYS A 85 7.43 10.86 -11.94
CA LYS A 85 8.58 11.46 -11.25
C LYS A 85 8.31 11.68 -9.76
N CYS A 86 7.17 12.28 -9.43
CA CYS A 86 6.77 12.49 -8.03
C CYS A 86 6.58 11.16 -7.28
N LYS A 87 5.93 10.18 -7.90
CA LYS A 87 5.71 8.85 -7.33
C LYS A 87 7.03 8.14 -7.02
N VAL A 88 8.00 8.20 -7.94
CA VAL A 88 9.34 7.61 -7.74
C VAL A 88 10.08 8.31 -6.60
N ALA A 89 10.09 9.65 -6.58
CA ALA A 89 10.75 10.41 -5.52
C ALA A 89 10.16 10.09 -4.13
N ALA A 90 8.83 10.02 -4.02
CA ALA A 90 8.15 9.64 -2.78
C ALA A 90 8.49 8.20 -2.37
N SER A 91 8.49 7.26 -3.32
CA SER A 91 8.83 5.85 -3.06
C SER A 91 10.26 5.69 -2.55
N GLN A 92 11.20 6.46 -3.13
CA GLN A 92 12.59 6.47 -2.69
C GLN A 92 12.73 7.02 -1.27
N ALA A 93 12.09 8.16 -0.97
CA ALA A 93 12.11 8.75 0.37
C ALA A 93 11.56 7.81 1.45
N ILE A 94 10.49 7.07 1.14
CA ILE A 94 9.93 6.05 2.05
C ILE A 94 10.92 4.91 2.27
N SER A 95 11.51 4.39 1.21
CA SER A 95 12.52 3.31 1.31
C SER A 95 13.73 3.74 2.13
N ASP A 96 14.18 4.99 1.99
CA ASP A 96 15.31 5.50 2.77
C ASP A 96 14.94 5.70 4.25
N ALA A 97 13.72 6.17 4.54
CA ALA A 97 13.22 6.24 5.92
C ALA A 97 13.11 4.85 6.57
N GLN A 98 12.81 3.80 5.80
CA GLN A 98 12.76 2.43 6.30
C GLN A 98 14.14 1.85 6.62
N LYS A 99 15.18 2.19 5.84
CA LYS A 99 16.57 1.76 6.12
C LYS A 99 17.08 2.29 7.47
N LEU A 100 16.62 3.46 7.89
CA LEU A 100 16.97 4.04 9.20
C LEU A 100 16.46 3.20 10.38
N LYS A 101 15.41 2.38 10.20
CA LYS A 101 14.92 1.46 11.25
C LYS A 101 15.88 0.31 11.57
N GLY A 102 16.88 0.05 10.71
CA GLY A 102 17.83 -1.05 10.89
C GLY A 102 19.01 -0.76 11.84
N HIS A 103 19.16 0.47 12.35
CA HIS A 103 20.36 0.89 13.08
C HIS A 103 20.18 1.18 14.59
N ASP A 104 18.95 1.26 15.12
CA ASP A 104 18.77 1.64 16.52
C ASP A 104 17.94 0.63 17.31
N ASN A 105 18.57 0.12 18.38
CA ASN A 105 17.95 -0.66 19.45
C ASN A 105 16.64 -0.01 19.90
N ASN A 106 15.55 -0.79 19.83
CA ASN A 106 14.16 -0.70 20.31
C ASN A 106 13.67 0.40 21.30
N GLN A 107 14.45 1.36 21.78
CA GLN A 107 14.02 2.45 22.66
C GLN A 107 13.63 3.76 21.93
N GLN A 108 13.93 3.91 20.64
CA GLN A 108 13.69 5.17 19.91
C GLN A 108 12.29 5.28 19.29
N TYR A 109 11.54 4.18 19.22
CA TYR A 109 10.23 4.09 18.53
C TYR A 109 9.15 5.04 19.08
N PHE A 110 9.27 5.51 20.33
CA PHE A 110 8.27 6.38 20.96
C PHE A 110 8.61 7.88 20.93
N LYS A 111 9.83 8.29 20.54
CA LYS A 111 10.21 9.73 20.55
C LYS A 111 9.82 10.50 19.29
N VAL A 112 9.59 9.82 18.15
CA VAL A 112 9.33 10.50 16.88
C VAL A 112 7.84 10.84 16.69
N ASN A 113 6.93 10.14 17.35
CA ASN A 113 5.48 10.40 17.26
C ASN A 113 5.00 11.59 18.11
N LEU A 114 5.86 12.20 18.94
CA LEU A 114 5.48 13.37 19.74
C LEU A 114 5.68 14.70 18.99
N PHE A 115 6.42 14.73 17.88
CA PHE A 115 6.76 15.96 17.16
C PHE A 115 5.86 16.29 15.96
N ILE A 116 4.84 15.48 15.68
CA ILE A 116 3.90 15.70 14.55
C ILE A 116 2.50 16.14 15.06
N LEU A 117 2.33 16.35 16.37
CA LEU A 117 1.06 16.77 17.00
C LEU A 117 1.19 18.02 17.89
N GLU A 118 2.15 18.90 17.61
CA GLU A 118 2.16 20.30 18.10
C GLU A 118 2.21 21.28 16.93
#